data_AF-A0A6C0KSY9-F1
#
_entry.id   AF-A0A6C0KSY9-F1
#
_cell.length_a   1.000
_cell.length_b   1.000
_cell.length_c   1.000
_cell.angle_alpha   90.00
_cell.angle_beta   90.00
_cell.angle_gamma   90.00
#
_symmetry.space_group_name_H-M   'P 1'
#
loop_
_entity.id
_entity.type
_entity.pdbx_description
1 polymer ?
#
loop_
_entity_poly.entity_id
_entity_poly.type
_entity_poly.pdbx_seq_one_letter_code
_entity_poly.pdbx_strand_id
1 'polypeptide(L)'
;MATIVSGTAFNVNTDYVYTKPKLNANNGKSIGILNKHNMKSLYVSTPLMLTWGVNEWSDDKTGKKSFDLALQFPSEENSECSAFLKNMQELEMRIKSDVITNCKEWLGKPKMSSDAVDALWSPMLKYPKDKASDEFDYSRAPTLKVKIQYWENTFKNVELYNESGTLVFPNDDNSSISDFIVKGSSVATIIQCGGIWVANGKFGVTWKLFQAVVKPRTTLSGKCHIVLSEKDKEKLVAHVDDDDDDDEPVKMVSSVTEVPDSDDDEPKDEPKEQPSEEPKEEVKEEVVKQVEVEDAPKKKRIVKKN
;
A
#
# COMPACT_ATOMS: atom_id res chain seq x y z
N MET A 1 -20.84 -5.48 -17.90
CA MET A 1 -19.65 -5.87 -17.10
C MET A 1 -19.44 -4.82 -16.00
N ALA A 2 -18.32 -4.78 -15.29
CA ALA A 2 -17.94 -3.57 -14.55
C ALA A 2 -17.33 -2.56 -15.52
N THR A 3 -17.65 -1.28 -15.39
CA THR A 3 -17.04 -0.21 -16.21
C THR A 3 -15.75 0.25 -15.52
N ILE A 4 -14.65 0.20 -16.26
CA ILE A 4 -13.37 0.79 -15.85
C ILE A 4 -13.39 2.26 -16.26
N VAL A 5 -13.08 3.17 -15.34
CA VAL A 5 -12.95 4.60 -15.60
C VAL A 5 -11.47 4.92 -15.83
N SER A 6 -11.14 5.77 -16.81
CA SER A 6 -9.75 6.23 -16.92
C SER A 6 -9.43 7.16 -15.75
N GLY A 7 -8.31 6.93 -15.05
CA GLY A 7 -7.84 7.80 -13.98
C GLY A 7 -7.59 9.24 -14.43
N THR A 8 -7.27 9.45 -15.70
CA THR A 8 -7.10 10.79 -16.30
C THR A 8 -8.43 11.51 -16.54
N ALA A 9 -9.52 10.76 -16.76
CA ALA A 9 -10.86 11.28 -17.06
C ALA A 9 -11.85 11.15 -15.89
N PHE A 10 -11.41 10.61 -14.74
CA PHE A 10 -12.24 10.36 -13.57
C PHE A 10 -12.73 11.67 -12.94
N ASN A 11 -14.05 11.84 -12.88
CA ASN A 11 -14.69 13.02 -12.34
C ASN A 11 -15.29 12.75 -10.95
N VAL A 12 -14.69 13.37 -9.94
CA VAL A 12 -15.04 13.24 -8.52
C VAL A 12 -16.47 13.68 -8.16
N ASN A 13 -17.17 14.40 -9.05
CA ASN A 13 -18.53 14.88 -8.83
C ASN A 13 -19.60 13.99 -9.46
N THR A 14 -19.25 13.21 -10.48
CA THR A 14 -20.20 12.45 -11.30
C THR A 14 -20.02 10.94 -11.25
N ASP A 15 -18.81 10.44 -11.08
CA ASP A 15 -18.50 9.07 -11.49
C ASP A 15 -18.75 8.04 -10.40
N TYR A 16 -18.92 8.48 -9.14
CA TYR A 16 -19.09 7.60 -8.00
C TYR A 16 -20.26 7.95 -7.07
N VAL A 17 -20.63 7.00 -6.22
CA VAL A 17 -21.63 7.11 -5.16
C VAL A 17 -21.24 6.26 -3.96
N TYR A 18 -21.56 6.72 -2.74
CA TYR A 18 -21.34 5.97 -1.51
C TYR A 18 -22.46 4.96 -1.23
N THR A 19 -22.11 3.81 -0.65
CA THR A 19 -23.10 2.92 -0.02
C THR A 19 -23.47 3.41 1.37
N LYS A 20 -24.52 2.82 1.97
CA LYS A 20 -24.70 2.92 3.43
C LYS A 20 -23.50 2.27 4.16
N PRO A 21 -23.11 2.76 5.35
CA PRO A 21 -22.06 2.13 6.15
C PRO A 21 -22.45 0.72 6.58
N LYS A 22 -21.51 -0.22 6.44
CA LYS A 22 -21.65 -1.61 6.89
C LYS A 22 -20.64 -1.89 8.00
N LEU A 23 -21.07 -2.51 9.09
CA LEU A 23 -20.18 -3.02 10.13
C LEU A 23 -19.48 -4.31 9.67
N ASN A 24 -18.20 -4.45 10.01
CA ASN A 24 -17.42 -5.69 9.84
C ASN A 24 -17.29 -6.43 11.18
N ALA A 25 -16.76 -7.65 11.15
CA ALA A 25 -16.64 -8.51 12.33
C ALA A 25 -15.69 -7.97 13.43
N ASN A 26 -14.85 -6.98 13.12
CA ASN A 26 -13.85 -6.40 14.01
C ASN A 26 -14.29 -5.00 14.51
N ASN A 27 -15.60 -4.75 14.57
CA ASN A 27 -16.23 -3.45 14.92
C ASN A 27 -15.82 -2.25 14.04
N GLY A 28 -15.08 -2.47 12.95
CA GLY A 28 -14.83 -1.44 11.94
C GLY A 28 -16.06 -1.21 11.06
N LYS A 29 -16.15 -0.04 10.43
CA LYS A 29 -17.15 0.23 9.39
C LYS A 29 -16.48 0.30 8.02
N SER A 30 -17.23 -0.04 6.98
CA SER A 30 -16.88 0.27 5.60
C SER A 30 -18.02 0.99 4.88
N ILE A 31 -17.65 1.97 4.05
CA ILE A 31 -18.53 2.72 3.15
C ILE A 31 -18.02 2.43 1.74
N GLY A 32 -18.78 1.65 0.96
CA GLY A 32 -18.39 1.30 -0.39
C GLY A 32 -18.41 2.53 -1.30
N ILE A 33 -17.43 2.63 -2.20
CA ILE A 33 -17.42 3.61 -3.29
C ILE A 33 -17.72 2.83 -4.58
N LEU A 34 -18.89 3.10 -5.15
CA LEU A 34 -19.39 2.44 -6.36
C LEU A 34 -19.35 3.38 -7.54
N ASN A 35 -19.11 2.87 -8.75
CA ASN A 35 -19.29 3.62 -9.99
C ASN A 35 -20.79 3.93 -10.16
N LYS A 36 -21.13 5.21 -10.33
CA LYS A 36 -22.52 5.71 -10.35
C LYS A 36 -23.34 5.21 -11.55
N HIS A 37 -22.69 4.90 -12.66
CA HIS A 37 -23.36 4.49 -13.90
C HIS A 37 -23.81 3.02 -13.89
N ASN A 38 -23.10 2.16 -13.16
CA ASN A 38 -23.35 0.71 -13.14
C ASN A 38 -23.63 0.12 -11.73
N MET A 39 -23.48 0.94 -10.67
CA MET A 39 -23.68 0.56 -9.27
C MET A 39 -22.83 -0.64 -8.79
N LYS A 40 -21.67 -0.86 -9.42
CA LYS A 40 -20.65 -1.85 -9.00
C LYS A 40 -19.43 -1.13 -8.42
N SER A 41 -18.47 -1.87 -7.85
CA SER A 41 -17.22 -1.29 -7.35
C SER A 41 -16.59 -0.35 -8.38
N LEU A 42 -16.08 0.79 -7.92
CA LEU A 42 -15.31 1.69 -8.79
C LEU A 42 -13.99 1.03 -9.18
N TYR A 43 -13.74 0.88 -10.48
CA TYR A 43 -12.46 0.49 -11.05
C TYR A 43 -11.87 1.66 -11.82
N VAL A 44 -10.59 1.94 -11.60
CA VAL A 44 -9.85 3.04 -12.24
C VAL A 44 -8.63 2.46 -12.94
N SER A 45 -8.42 2.76 -14.22
CA SER A 45 -7.16 2.47 -14.92
C SER A 45 -6.17 3.61 -14.74
N THR A 46 -4.92 3.29 -14.40
CA THR A 46 -3.83 4.25 -14.24
C THR A 46 -3.07 4.43 -15.56
N PRO A 47 -2.41 5.59 -15.78
CA PRO A 47 -1.36 5.71 -16.78
C PRO A 47 -0.21 4.72 -16.51
N LEU A 48 0.78 4.70 -17.41
CA LEU A 48 2.04 4.00 -17.18
C LEU A 48 2.83 4.72 -16.06
N MET A 49 2.98 4.06 -14.92
CA MET A 49 3.61 4.62 -13.71
C MET A 49 4.78 3.75 -13.24
N LEU A 50 5.81 4.39 -12.67
CA LEU A 50 6.91 3.68 -12.01
C LEU A 50 6.37 2.99 -10.74
N THR A 51 6.83 1.77 -10.45
CA THR A 51 6.56 1.08 -9.19
C THR A 51 7.84 0.74 -8.44
N TRP A 52 7.78 0.83 -7.11
CA TRP A 52 8.88 0.41 -6.23
C TRP A 52 8.93 -1.11 -6.01
N GLY A 53 8.10 -1.87 -6.73
CA GLY A 53 7.98 -3.32 -6.63
C GLY A 53 6.89 -3.74 -5.65
N VAL A 54 6.84 -5.04 -5.36
CA VAL A 54 5.93 -5.61 -4.35
C VAL A 54 6.62 -5.64 -3.00
N ASN A 55 6.03 -4.97 -2.02
CA ASN A 55 6.39 -5.08 -0.63
C ASN A 55 5.61 -6.26 -0.01
N GLU A 56 6.34 -7.18 0.61
CA GLU A 56 5.77 -8.19 1.50
C GLU A 56 5.98 -7.76 2.96
N TRP A 57 4.92 -7.85 3.76
CA TRP A 57 4.98 -7.70 5.21
C TRP A 57 4.43 -8.95 5.88
N SER A 58 5.14 -9.47 6.88
CA SER A 58 4.70 -10.61 7.70
C SER A 58 4.47 -10.16 9.13
N ASP A 59 3.37 -10.62 9.74
CA ASP A 59 3.12 -10.47 11.17
C ASP A 59 3.79 -11.60 11.96
N ASP A 60 4.87 -11.31 12.69
CA ASP A 60 5.61 -12.31 13.48
C ASP A 60 4.74 -13.04 14.52
N LYS A 61 3.64 -12.42 14.99
CA LYS A 61 2.75 -12.99 16.00
C LYS A 61 1.68 -13.92 15.40
N THR A 62 1.30 -13.71 14.14
CA THR A 62 0.20 -14.48 13.51
C THR A 62 0.57 -15.19 12.21
N GLY A 63 1.80 -15.03 11.72
CA GLY A 63 2.28 -15.54 10.43
C GLY A 63 1.57 -14.95 9.22
N LYS A 64 0.73 -13.91 9.39
CA LYS A 64 -0.08 -13.35 8.32
C LYS A 64 0.75 -12.48 7.39
N LYS A 65 0.80 -12.87 6.12
CA LYS A 65 1.40 -12.07 5.05
C LYS A 65 0.42 -11.05 4.49
N SER A 66 0.91 -9.85 4.21
CA SER A 66 0.21 -8.78 3.50
C SER A 66 1.12 -8.25 2.39
N PHE A 67 0.52 -7.91 1.26
CA PHE A 67 1.24 -7.46 0.07
C PHE A 67 0.71 -6.12 -0.41
N ASP A 68 1.60 -5.21 -0.82
CA ASP A 68 1.23 -3.96 -1.48
C ASP A 68 2.33 -3.45 -2.41
N LEU A 69 1.94 -2.59 -3.35
CA LEU A 69 2.86 -1.86 -4.23
C LEU A 69 2.60 -0.35 -4.11
N ALA A 70 3.62 0.44 -4.46
CA ALA A 70 3.54 1.90 -4.48
C ALA A 70 3.71 2.39 -5.91
N LEU A 71 2.66 3.00 -6.48
CA LEU A 71 2.73 3.69 -7.77
C LEU A 71 3.27 5.09 -7.54
N GLN A 72 4.44 5.38 -8.12
CA GLN A 72 5.11 6.67 -8.03
C GLN A 72 4.57 7.61 -9.11
N PHE A 73 4.06 8.77 -8.69
CA PHE A 73 3.78 9.86 -9.63
C PHE A 73 5.12 10.48 -10.08
N PRO A 74 5.28 10.83 -11.37
CA PRO A 74 6.48 11.50 -11.86
C PRO A 74 6.57 12.92 -11.27
N SER A 75 7.79 13.41 -11.06
CA SER A 75 8.04 14.79 -10.63
C SER A 75 7.93 15.80 -11.77
N GLU A 76 8.09 15.36 -13.02
CA GLU A 76 7.87 16.16 -14.22
C GLU A 76 6.40 16.12 -14.65
N GLU A 77 5.91 17.21 -15.25
CA GLU A 77 4.54 17.28 -15.79
C GLU A 77 4.35 16.40 -17.04
N ASN A 78 4.21 15.10 -16.84
CA ASN A 78 3.54 14.24 -17.80
C ASN A 78 2.03 14.46 -17.68
N SER A 79 1.39 14.99 -18.73
CA SER A 79 -0.01 15.43 -18.73
C SER A 79 -1.01 14.37 -18.23
N GLU A 80 -0.79 13.08 -18.53
CA GLU A 80 -1.66 11.99 -18.06
C GLU A 80 -1.48 11.71 -16.57
N CYS A 81 -0.23 11.60 -16.11
CA CYS A 81 0.06 11.35 -14.70
C CYS A 81 -0.33 12.54 -13.81
N SER A 82 -0.13 13.78 -14.28
CA SER A 82 -0.56 15.00 -13.59
C SER A 82 -2.08 15.11 -13.52
N ALA A 83 -2.81 14.78 -14.60
CA ALA A 83 -4.27 14.72 -14.58
C ALA A 83 -4.79 13.66 -13.59
N PHE A 84 -4.19 12.46 -13.60
CA PHE A 84 -4.55 11.42 -12.64
C PHE A 84 -4.22 11.82 -11.19
N LEU A 85 -3.06 12.43 -10.93
CA LEU A 85 -2.69 12.93 -9.59
C LEU A 85 -3.71 13.95 -9.10
N LYS A 86 -4.06 14.93 -9.93
CA LYS A 86 -5.06 15.96 -9.60
C LYS A 86 -6.42 15.32 -9.27
N ASN A 87 -6.91 14.39 -10.09
CA ASN A 87 -8.18 13.70 -9.84
C ASN A 87 -8.15 12.91 -8.52
N MET A 88 -6.99 12.34 -8.14
CA MET A 88 -6.80 11.67 -6.85
C MET A 88 -6.72 12.64 -5.66
N GLN A 89 -6.08 13.80 -5.80
CA GLN A 89 -6.08 14.86 -4.79
C GLN A 89 -7.49 15.44 -4.58
N GLU A 90 -8.22 15.71 -5.67
CA GLU A 90 -9.62 16.15 -5.61
C GLU A 90 -10.53 15.11 -4.95
N LEU A 91 -10.31 13.81 -5.22
CA LEU A 91 -11.05 12.73 -4.56
C LEU A 91 -10.77 12.70 -3.05
N GLU A 92 -9.52 12.89 -2.63
CA GLU A 92 -9.16 12.96 -1.22
C GLU A 92 -9.85 14.15 -0.52
N MET A 93 -9.79 15.34 -1.11
CA MET A 93 -10.47 16.54 -0.57
C MET A 93 -11.99 16.36 -0.52
N ARG A 94 -12.60 15.78 -1.57
CA ARG A 94 -14.04 15.53 -1.64
C ARG A 94 -14.49 14.55 -0.56
N ILE A 95 -13.76 13.45 -0.36
CA ILE A 95 -14.03 12.46 0.69
C ILE A 95 -13.89 13.08 2.08
N LYS A 96 -12.84 13.86 2.34
CA LYS A 96 -12.68 14.58 3.62
C LYS A 96 -13.89 15.48 3.91
N SER A 97 -14.35 16.26 2.94
CA SER A 97 -15.54 17.11 3.05
C SER A 97 -16.84 16.30 3.28
N ASP A 98 -17.03 15.19 2.56
CA ASP A 98 -18.19 14.32 2.76
C ASP A 98 -18.19 13.63 4.13
N VAL A 99 -17.02 13.29 4.67
CA VAL A 99 -16.89 12.72 6.01
C VAL A 99 -17.32 13.72 7.09
N ILE A 100 -17.02 15.02 6.95
CA ILE A 100 -17.52 16.06 7.88
C ILE A 100 -19.06 16.07 7.86
N THR A 101 -19.65 16.08 6.67
CA THR A 101 -21.11 16.10 6.48
C THR A 101 -21.80 14.85 7.04
N ASN A 102 -21.18 13.68 6.88
CA ASN A 102 -21.75 12.38 7.25
C ASN A 102 -21.17 11.80 8.56
N CYS A 103 -20.42 12.59 9.35
CA CYS A 103 -19.63 12.10 10.49
C CYS A 103 -20.45 11.33 11.54
N LYS A 104 -21.72 11.68 11.74
CA LYS A 104 -22.64 11.00 12.65
C LYS A 104 -22.94 9.56 12.23
N GLU A 105 -23.17 9.31 10.94
CA GLU A 105 -23.48 7.98 10.43
C GLU A 105 -22.18 7.16 10.23
N TRP A 106 -21.19 7.77 9.57
CA TRP A 106 -19.97 7.09 9.16
C TRP A 106 -19.01 6.87 10.33
N LEU A 107 -18.72 7.90 11.13
CA LEU A 107 -17.75 7.84 12.23
C LEU A 107 -18.40 7.68 13.61
N GLY A 108 -19.73 7.85 13.72
CA GLY A 108 -20.42 7.82 15.01
C GLY A 108 -20.23 9.06 15.88
N LYS A 109 -19.59 10.13 15.35
CA LYS A 109 -19.34 11.38 16.09
C LYS A 109 -20.41 12.42 15.76
N PRO A 110 -20.94 13.18 16.73
CA PRO A 110 -22.07 14.08 16.50
C PRO A 110 -21.72 15.28 15.59
N LYS A 111 -20.45 15.73 15.63
CA LYS A 111 -19.85 16.74 14.77
C LYS A 111 -18.35 16.41 14.60
N MET A 112 -17.70 17.01 13.60
CA MET A 112 -16.26 16.94 13.36
C MET A 112 -15.79 18.25 12.71
N SER A 113 -14.60 18.77 13.08
CA SER A 113 -13.92 19.88 12.40
C SER A 113 -13.03 19.37 11.27
N SER A 114 -12.52 20.27 10.40
CA SER A 114 -11.56 19.88 9.35
C SER A 114 -10.29 19.28 9.96
N ASP A 115 -9.71 19.94 10.96
CA ASP A 115 -8.49 19.48 11.64
C ASP A 115 -8.65 18.09 12.27
N ALA A 116 -9.85 17.78 12.80
CA ALA A 116 -10.19 16.47 13.33
C ALA A 116 -10.43 15.41 12.23
N VAL A 117 -10.80 15.81 11.01
CA VAL A 117 -10.78 14.94 9.83
C VAL A 117 -9.33 14.66 9.42
N ASP A 118 -8.49 15.68 9.30
CA ASP A 118 -7.11 15.54 8.84
C ASP A 118 -6.25 14.72 9.82
N ALA A 119 -6.43 14.89 11.13
CA ALA A 119 -5.74 14.11 12.16
C ALA A 119 -6.15 12.62 12.21
N LEU A 120 -7.35 12.28 11.74
CA LEU A 120 -7.89 10.91 11.73
C LEU A 120 -7.80 10.25 10.34
N TRP A 121 -7.46 11.03 9.33
CA TRP A 121 -7.28 10.57 7.96
C TRP A 121 -6.01 9.73 7.83
N SER A 122 -6.12 8.62 7.11
CA SER A 122 -5.00 7.83 6.62
C SER A 122 -4.79 8.15 5.14
N PRO A 123 -3.74 8.93 4.78
CA PRO A 123 -3.51 9.35 3.40
C PRO A 123 -3.45 8.18 2.42
N MET A 124 -4.15 8.30 1.30
CA MET A 124 -3.99 7.38 0.17
C MET A 124 -2.83 7.81 -0.74
N LEU A 125 -2.59 9.13 -0.84
CA LEU A 125 -1.39 9.72 -1.41
C LEU A 125 -0.35 9.93 -0.31
N LYS A 126 0.79 9.27 -0.41
CA LYS A 126 1.92 9.42 0.51
C LYS A 126 2.98 10.31 -0.11
N TYR A 127 3.09 11.53 0.41
CA TYR A 127 4.19 12.43 0.06
C TYR A 127 5.50 11.95 0.70
N PRO A 128 6.65 12.14 0.05
CA PRO A 128 7.95 11.93 0.69
C PRO A 128 8.09 12.77 1.96
N LYS A 129 8.89 12.32 2.91
CA LYS A 129 9.32 13.13 4.05
C LYS A 129 10.64 13.84 3.74
N ASP A 130 10.85 15.01 4.33
CA ASP A 130 12.20 15.57 4.46
C ASP A 130 12.92 14.85 5.62
N LYS A 131 14.19 14.50 5.42
CA LYS A 131 15.03 13.90 6.46
C LYS A 131 15.43 14.92 7.54
N ALA A 132 15.39 16.22 7.24
CA ALA A 132 15.82 17.27 8.16
C ALA A 132 14.72 17.71 9.15
N SER A 133 13.46 17.77 8.70
CA SER A 133 12.32 18.22 9.53
C SER A 133 11.35 17.11 9.95
N ASP A 134 11.44 15.92 9.35
CA ASP A 134 10.44 14.84 9.41
C ASP A 134 9.03 15.22 8.91
N GLU A 135 8.87 16.43 8.35
CA GLU A 135 7.63 16.90 7.74
C GLU A 135 7.42 16.32 6.34
N PHE A 136 6.16 16.34 5.87
CA PHE A 136 5.84 15.92 4.51
C PHE A 136 6.23 16.99 3.50
N ASP A 137 7.05 16.60 2.54
CA ASP A 137 7.48 17.44 1.44
C ASP A 137 6.49 17.37 0.29
N TYR A 138 5.62 18.38 0.23
CA TYR A 138 4.62 18.56 -0.82
C TYR A 138 5.20 19.09 -2.15
N SER A 139 6.49 19.42 -2.23
CA SER A 139 7.14 19.80 -3.49
C SER A 139 7.48 18.59 -4.37
N ARG A 140 7.68 17.41 -3.76
CA ARG A 140 7.92 16.14 -4.47
C ARG A 140 6.62 15.37 -4.71
N ALA A 141 6.56 14.73 -5.87
CA ALA A 141 5.42 13.92 -6.28
C ALA A 141 5.17 12.73 -5.31
N PRO A 142 3.91 12.48 -4.90
CA PRO A 142 3.59 11.43 -3.93
C PRO A 142 3.62 10.04 -4.56
N THR A 143 3.39 9.03 -3.72
CA THR A 143 3.06 7.66 -4.14
C THR A 143 1.60 7.31 -3.81
N LEU A 144 0.94 6.52 -4.66
CA LEU A 144 -0.34 5.88 -4.36
C LEU A 144 -0.09 4.45 -3.89
N LYS A 145 -0.50 4.14 -2.65
CA LYS A 145 -0.37 2.77 -2.10
C LYS A 145 -1.55 1.89 -2.56
N VAL A 146 -1.23 0.80 -3.23
CA VAL A 146 -2.19 -0.17 -3.78
C VAL A 146 -1.97 -1.52 -3.09
N LYS A 147 -2.98 -2.03 -2.38
CA LYS A 147 -2.90 -3.35 -1.73
C LYS A 147 -3.09 -4.46 -2.75
N ILE A 148 -2.36 -5.55 -2.60
CA ILE A 148 -2.52 -6.77 -3.37
C ILE A 148 -3.32 -7.74 -2.50
N GLN A 149 -4.38 -8.32 -3.06
CA GLN A 149 -5.28 -9.18 -2.30
C GLN A 149 -4.67 -10.58 -2.14
N TYR A 150 -4.32 -10.92 -0.91
CA TYR A 150 -3.76 -12.21 -0.52
C TYR A 150 -4.53 -12.76 0.68
N TRP A 151 -5.06 -13.98 0.55
CA TRP A 151 -5.69 -14.72 1.64
C TRP A 151 -5.67 -16.23 1.32
N GLU A 152 -5.73 -17.09 2.36
CA GLU A 152 -5.62 -18.55 2.19
C GLU A 152 -4.33 -18.94 1.42
N ASN A 153 -3.23 -18.25 1.74
CA ASN A 153 -1.92 -18.37 1.09
C ASN A 153 -1.93 -18.19 -0.45
N THR A 154 -2.94 -17.51 -0.99
CA THR A 154 -3.16 -17.38 -2.44
C THR A 154 -3.48 -15.93 -2.80
N PHE A 155 -2.98 -15.45 -3.95
CA PHE A 155 -3.35 -14.15 -4.52
C PHE A 155 -4.72 -14.23 -5.20
N LYS A 156 -5.61 -13.26 -4.96
CA LYS A 156 -7.05 -13.38 -5.28
C LYS A 156 -7.56 -12.14 -6.00
N ASN A 157 -8.15 -12.32 -7.18
CA ASN A 157 -8.59 -11.23 -8.07
C ASN A 157 -7.44 -10.29 -8.49
N VAL A 158 -6.30 -10.89 -8.86
CA VAL A 158 -5.12 -10.19 -9.37
C VAL A 158 -4.63 -10.94 -10.60
N GLU A 159 -4.56 -10.27 -11.74
CA GLU A 159 -4.06 -10.82 -13.00
C GLU A 159 -2.95 -9.91 -13.55
N LEU A 160 -1.81 -10.49 -13.94
CA LEU A 160 -0.74 -9.76 -14.61
C LEU A 160 -0.64 -10.20 -16.06
N TYR A 161 -0.41 -9.23 -16.95
CA TYR A 161 -0.29 -9.42 -18.38
C TYR A 161 1.04 -8.86 -18.88
N ASN A 162 1.63 -9.49 -19.90
CA ASN A 162 2.76 -8.91 -20.63
C ASN A 162 2.31 -7.81 -21.61
N GLU A 163 3.26 -7.17 -22.29
CA GLU A 163 3.01 -6.12 -23.30
C GLU A 163 2.11 -6.58 -24.46
N SER A 164 2.06 -7.89 -24.74
CA SER A 164 1.21 -8.51 -25.75
C SER A 164 -0.19 -8.90 -25.25
N GLY A 165 -0.55 -8.56 -24.00
CA GLY A 165 -1.83 -8.93 -23.39
C GLY A 165 -1.97 -10.43 -23.05
N THR A 166 -0.86 -11.18 -23.00
CA THR A 166 -0.85 -12.59 -22.54
C THR A 166 -0.77 -12.62 -21.02
N LEU A 167 -1.60 -13.44 -20.37
CA LEU A 167 -1.57 -13.67 -18.92
C LEU A 167 -0.21 -14.28 -18.53
N VAL A 168 0.46 -13.68 -17.53
CA VAL A 168 1.71 -14.19 -16.95
C VAL A 168 1.57 -14.55 -15.46
N PHE A 169 0.54 -14.02 -14.79
CA PHE A 169 0.20 -14.39 -13.42
C PHE A 169 -1.33 -14.30 -13.21
N PRO A 170 -1.98 -15.25 -12.51
CA PRO A 170 -1.40 -16.45 -11.91
C PRO A 170 -0.90 -17.45 -12.97
N ASN A 171 0.15 -18.18 -12.64
CA ASN A 171 0.74 -19.27 -13.43
C ASN A 171 0.95 -20.52 -12.55
N ASP A 172 1.14 -21.67 -13.19
CA ASP A 172 1.32 -22.96 -12.50
C ASP A 172 2.76 -23.14 -11.93
N ASP A 173 3.72 -22.32 -12.38
CA ASP A 173 5.15 -22.45 -12.05
C ASP A 173 5.54 -21.99 -10.63
N ASN A 174 4.56 -21.87 -9.73
CA ASN A 174 4.73 -21.42 -8.34
C ASN A 174 5.51 -20.09 -8.19
N SER A 175 5.44 -19.22 -9.21
CA SER A 175 6.18 -17.95 -9.27
C SER A 175 5.57 -16.91 -8.32
N SER A 176 6.41 -16.08 -7.71
CA SER A 176 5.93 -14.98 -6.87
C SER A 176 5.46 -13.81 -7.72
N ILE A 177 4.43 -13.11 -7.27
CA ILE A 177 3.98 -11.87 -7.92
C ILE A 177 5.10 -10.80 -7.96
N SER A 178 6.03 -10.85 -7.00
CA SER A 178 7.21 -9.99 -6.92
C SER A 178 8.21 -10.19 -8.06
N ASP A 179 8.23 -11.38 -8.69
CA ASP A 179 9.14 -11.70 -9.80
C ASP A 179 8.72 -10.97 -11.09
N PHE A 180 7.42 -10.69 -11.21
CA PHE A 180 6.84 -9.95 -12.33
C PHE A 180 6.80 -8.44 -12.11
N ILE A 181 6.55 -7.98 -10.88
CA ILE A 181 6.48 -6.56 -10.51
C ILE A 181 7.77 -6.17 -9.77
N VAL A 182 8.85 -6.04 -10.54
CA VAL A 182 10.20 -5.73 -10.02
C VAL A 182 10.33 -4.25 -9.63
N LYS A 183 11.13 -3.96 -8.59
CA LYS A 183 11.48 -2.59 -8.17
C LYS A 183 12.08 -1.79 -9.33
N GLY A 184 11.53 -0.60 -9.58
CA GLY A 184 11.95 0.29 -10.66
C GLY A 184 11.39 -0.08 -12.04
N SER A 185 10.46 -1.04 -12.14
CA SER A 185 9.70 -1.29 -13.36
C SER A 185 8.59 -0.24 -13.55
N SER A 186 8.11 -0.11 -14.78
CA SER A 186 6.90 0.67 -15.09
C SER A 186 5.73 -0.28 -15.32
N VAL A 187 4.57 0.07 -14.76
CA VAL A 187 3.34 -0.72 -14.83
C VAL A 187 2.15 0.17 -15.17
N ALA A 188 1.22 -0.36 -15.97
CA ALA A 188 -0.10 0.24 -16.15
C ALA A 188 -1.12 -0.66 -15.45
N THR A 189 -1.92 -0.11 -14.53
CA THR A 189 -2.73 -0.92 -13.60
C THR A 189 -4.22 -0.59 -13.70
N ILE A 190 -5.06 -1.57 -13.41
CA ILE A 190 -6.47 -1.34 -13.05
C ILE A 190 -6.57 -1.58 -11.55
N ILE A 191 -7.01 -0.55 -10.83
CA ILE A 191 -7.19 -0.56 -9.38
C ILE A 191 -8.67 -0.50 -9.01
N GLN A 192 -9.09 -1.39 -8.11
CA GLN A 192 -10.41 -1.41 -7.53
C GLN A 192 -10.43 -0.54 -6.27
N CYS A 193 -11.40 0.37 -6.13
CA CYS A 193 -11.64 1.05 -4.86
C CYS A 193 -12.30 0.07 -3.87
N GLY A 194 -11.65 -0.16 -2.74
CA GLY A 194 -12.17 -0.93 -1.61
C GLY A 194 -13.18 -0.16 -0.74
N GLY A 195 -13.45 1.11 -1.07
CA GLY A 195 -14.25 2.03 -0.26
C GLY A 195 -13.48 2.69 0.87
N ILE A 196 -14.19 3.50 1.64
CA ILE A 196 -13.71 4.11 2.89
C ILE A 196 -13.79 3.05 3.98
N TRP A 197 -12.68 2.79 4.67
CA TRP A 197 -12.65 2.01 5.90
C TRP A 197 -12.59 2.95 7.11
N VAL A 198 -13.20 2.54 8.22
CA VAL A 198 -13.15 3.22 9.52
C VAL A 198 -12.79 2.18 10.57
N ALA A 199 -11.65 2.33 11.23
CA ALA A 199 -11.16 1.40 12.24
C ALA A 199 -10.24 2.11 13.24
N ASN A 200 -10.36 1.76 14.52
CA ASN A 200 -9.57 2.33 15.61
C ASN A 200 -9.51 3.88 15.60
N GLY A 201 -10.66 4.53 15.41
CA GLY A 201 -10.80 5.99 15.32
C GLY A 201 -10.33 6.63 14.01
N LYS A 202 -9.46 5.97 13.23
CA LYS A 202 -8.95 6.43 11.95
C LYS A 202 -9.83 5.99 10.77
N PHE A 203 -9.71 6.67 9.65
CA PHE A 203 -10.37 6.30 8.40
C PHE A 203 -9.54 6.64 7.17
N GLY A 204 -9.79 5.96 6.05
CA GLY A 204 -9.08 6.18 4.81
C GLY A 204 -9.71 5.42 3.65
N VAL A 205 -9.20 5.63 2.43
CA VAL A 205 -9.56 4.78 1.27
C VAL A 205 -8.52 3.69 1.10
N THR A 206 -8.94 2.49 0.69
CA THR A 206 -8.02 1.44 0.22
C THR A 206 -8.20 1.24 -1.28
N TRP A 207 -7.10 1.29 -2.03
CA TRP A 207 -7.04 0.82 -3.41
C TRP A 207 -6.48 -0.60 -3.44
N LYS A 208 -7.03 -1.42 -4.34
CA LYS A 208 -6.65 -2.83 -4.52
C LYS A 208 -6.21 -3.05 -5.96
N LEU A 209 -5.12 -3.78 -6.17
CA LEU A 209 -4.74 -4.24 -7.50
C LEU A 209 -5.81 -5.20 -8.02
N PHE A 210 -6.24 -5.03 -9.27
CA PHE A 210 -7.13 -5.94 -9.99
C PHE A 210 -6.43 -6.53 -11.21
N GLN A 211 -5.86 -5.70 -12.07
CA GLN A 211 -5.03 -6.13 -13.20
C GLN A 211 -3.81 -5.22 -13.34
N ALA A 212 -2.71 -5.73 -13.92
CA ALA A 212 -1.62 -4.88 -14.40
C ALA A 212 -0.96 -5.42 -15.67
N VAL A 213 -0.58 -4.51 -16.56
CA VAL A 213 0.41 -4.79 -17.61
C VAL A 213 1.79 -4.54 -17.02
N VAL A 214 2.64 -5.56 -17.06
CA VAL A 214 4.00 -5.56 -16.55
C VAL A 214 5.01 -5.69 -17.68
N LYS A 215 6.12 -4.95 -17.59
CA LYS A 215 7.31 -5.19 -18.40
C LYS A 215 8.33 -5.94 -17.55
N PRO A 216 8.57 -7.24 -17.78
CA PRO A 216 9.61 -7.98 -17.07
C PRO A 216 10.96 -7.28 -17.22
N ARG A 217 11.70 -7.13 -16.11
CA ARG A 217 13.02 -6.48 -16.16
C ARG A 217 13.98 -7.39 -16.93
N THR A 218 14.37 -6.99 -18.13
CA THR A 218 15.53 -7.59 -18.83
C THR A 218 16.79 -7.31 -18.03
N THR A 219 17.21 -8.27 -17.20
CA THR A 219 18.47 -8.20 -16.48
C THR A 219 19.64 -8.44 -17.43
N LEU A 220 20.68 -7.63 -17.34
CA LEU A 220 21.98 -7.93 -17.97
C LEU A 220 22.66 -9.12 -17.28
N SER A 221 22.37 -9.35 -16.00
CA SER A 221 22.75 -10.55 -15.25
C SER A 221 22.01 -11.78 -15.80
N GLY A 222 22.73 -12.91 -15.91
CA GLY A 222 22.20 -14.18 -16.43
C GLY A 222 22.51 -14.44 -17.91
N LYS A 223 23.04 -13.46 -18.65
CA LYS A 223 23.54 -13.63 -20.02
C LYS A 223 24.94 -13.03 -20.12
N CYS A 224 25.90 -13.80 -20.65
CA CYS A 224 27.21 -13.23 -20.93
C CYS A 224 27.09 -12.26 -22.12
N HIS A 225 27.19 -10.96 -21.83
CA HIS A 225 27.20 -9.89 -22.83
C HIS A 225 28.63 -9.54 -23.30
N ILE A 226 29.65 -10.16 -22.72
CA ILE A 226 31.05 -9.99 -23.10
C ILE A 226 31.31 -10.78 -24.40
N VAL A 227 31.38 -10.07 -25.52
CA VAL A 227 31.80 -10.66 -26.79
C VAL A 227 33.32 -10.63 -26.86
N LEU A 228 33.96 -11.75 -26.51
CA LEU A 228 35.41 -11.91 -26.65
C LEU A 228 35.82 -12.00 -28.12
N SER A 229 36.91 -11.32 -28.50
CA SER A 229 37.54 -11.52 -29.80
C SER A 229 38.18 -12.91 -29.88
N GLU A 230 38.46 -13.41 -31.08
CA GLU A 230 39.09 -14.72 -31.26
C GLU A 230 40.45 -14.81 -30.54
N LYS A 231 41.24 -13.72 -30.59
CA LYS A 231 42.53 -13.61 -29.89
C LYS A 231 42.42 -13.64 -28.36
N ASP A 232 41.32 -13.16 -27.80
CA ASP A 232 41.12 -13.16 -26.34
C ASP A 232 40.61 -14.53 -25.85
N LYS A 233 39.87 -15.27 -26.70
CA LYS A 233 39.53 -16.67 -26.45
C LYS A 233 40.75 -17.57 -26.46
N GLU A 234 41.65 -17.40 -27.44
CA GLU A 234 42.91 -18.16 -27.54
C GLU A 234 43.77 -18.01 -26.27
N LYS A 235 43.92 -16.77 -25.77
CA LYS A 235 44.66 -16.50 -24.52
C LYS A 235 44.03 -17.11 -23.27
N LEU A 236 42.70 -17.16 -23.21
CA LEU A 236 41.98 -17.75 -22.08
C LEU A 236 42.08 -19.27 -22.04
N VAL A 237 42.27 -19.94 -23.17
CA VAL A 237 42.55 -21.39 -23.23
C VAL A 237 44.01 -21.65 -22.86
N ALA A 238 44.95 -20.90 -23.42
CA ALA A 238 46.38 -21.07 -23.19
C ALA A 238 46.87 -20.76 -21.75
N HIS A 239 45.99 -20.32 -20.84
CA HIS A 239 46.29 -20.16 -19.41
C HIS A 239 45.77 -21.31 -18.54
N VAL A 240 45.25 -22.39 -19.14
CA VAL A 240 44.74 -23.57 -18.42
C VAL A 240 45.64 -24.80 -18.64
N ASP A 241 46.49 -24.78 -19.66
CA ASP A 241 47.31 -25.94 -20.09
C ASP A 241 48.74 -25.97 -19.49
N ASP A 242 49.11 -25.04 -18.60
CA ASP A 242 50.48 -24.89 -18.03
C ASP A 242 50.60 -25.37 -16.54
N ASP A 243 49.52 -25.82 -15.89
CA ASP A 243 49.49 -26.21 -14.46
C ASP A 243 49.13 -27.70 -14.25
N ASP A 244 49.92 -28.65 -14.78
CA ASP A 244 49.72 -30.10 -14.52
C ASP A 244 51.03 -30.93 -14.58
N ASP A 245 52.03 -30.61 -13.74
CA ASP A 245 53.02 -31.55 -13.13
C ASP A 245 54.01 -30.82 -12.18
N ASP A 246 53.78 -30.84 -10.86
CA ASP A 246 54.77 -31.25 -9.84
C ASP A 246 54.14 -31.34 -8.42
N ASP A 247 54.51 -32.36 -7.64
CA ASP A 247 53.90 -32.69 -6.33
C ASP A 247 54.94 -32.60 -5.18
N GLU A 248 55.11 -31.41 -4.61
CA GLU A 248 55.90 -31.19 -3.37
C GLU A 248 55.27 -30.06 -2.50
N PRO A 249 55.08 -30.26 -1.17
CA PRO A 249 54.32 -29.32 -0.34
C PRO A 249 55.16 -28.14 0.19
N VAL A 250 55.00 -26.96 -0.40
CA VAL A 250 55.70 -25.73 0.04
C VAL A 250 54.80 -24.77 0.84
N LYS A 251 55.38 -24.16 1.87
CA LYS A 251 54.70 -23.37 2.91
C LYS A 251 54.10 -22.05 2.42
N MET A 252 53.05 -21.63 3.13
CA MET A 252 52.44 -20.30 3.09
C MET A 252 53.46 -19.15 2.97
N VAL A 253 53.13 -18.17 2.12
CA VAL A 253 53.48 -16.77 2.38
C VAL A 253 52.23 -15.92 2.23
N SER A 254 51.89 -15.18 3.28
CA SER A 254 50.76 -14.26 3.27
C SER A 254 51.17 -12.96 2.58
N SER A 255 50.37 -12.52 1.60
CA SER A 255 50.37 -11.13 1.13
C SER A 255 48.93 -10.68 0.91
N VAL A 256 48.24 -10.43 2.03
CA VAL A 256 47.01 -9.63 2.03
C VAL A 256 47.38 -8.22 1.56
N THR A 257 46.91 -7.85 0.37
CA THR A 257 46.91 -6.46 -0.07
C THR A 257 45.58 -5.85 0.36
N GLU A 258 45.56 -5.20 1.52
CA GLU A 258 44.40 -4.44 1.98
C GLU A 258 44.19 -3.23 1.06
N VAL A 259 42.95 -3.05 0.58
CA VAL A 259 42.47 -1.79 0.01
C VAL A 259 41.25 -1.34 0.84
N PRO A 260 41.38 -0.28 1.66
CA PRO A 260 40.28 0.23 2.46
C PRO A 260 39.50 1.33 1.73
N ASP A 261 38.17 1.21 1.72
CA ASP A 261 37.13 2.26 1.67
C ASP A 261 35.82 1.63 1.15
N SER A 262 34.60 2.03 1.54
CA SER A 262 34.11 2.83 2.67
C SER A 262 32.56 2.74 2.66
N ASP A 263 31.91 3.00 3.80
CA ASP A 263 30.45 3.12 4.01
C ASP A 263 29.53 1.96 3.55
N ASP A 264 29.33 1.00 4.47
CA ASP A 264 28.06 0.28 4.63
C ASP A 264 27.51 0.61 6.03
N ASP A 265 26.48 1.46 6.10
CA ASP A 265 25.91 1.96 7.36
C ASP A 265 24.48 1.43 7.52
N GLU A 266 24.37 0.21 8.08
CA GLU A 266 23.12 -0.35 8.62
C GLU A 266 22.93 0.08 10.09
N PRO A 267 22.02 1.02 10.41
CA PRO A 267 21.47 1.11 11.74
C PRO A 267 20.38 0.03 11.94
N LYS A 268 20.81 -1.14 12.41
CA LYS A 268 19.92 -2.01 13.21
C LYS A 268 19.75 -1.38 14.58
N ASP A 269 18.53 -1.05 14.97
CA ASP A 269 18.22 -0.82 16.39
C ASP A 269 16.82 -1.31 16.77
N GLU A 270 16.76 -2.18 17.77
CA GLU A 270 15.55 -2.53 18.50
C GLU A 270 15.27 -1.46 19.56
N PRO A 271 14.00 -1.13 19.83
CA PRO A 271 13.63 -0.69 21.18
C PRO A 271 13.04 -1.84 22.00
N LYS A 272 13.75 -2.25 23.05
CA LYS A 272 13.20 -3.06 24.14
C LYS A 272 12.16 -2.23 24.92
N GLU A 273 10.93 -2.72 25.01
CA GLU A 273 9.97 -2.17 25.97
C GLU A 273 10.32 -2.66 27.39
N GLN A 274 10.72 -1.74 28.27
CA GLN A 274 10.58 -1.92 29.73
C GLN A 274 9.28 -1.24 30.20
N PRO A 275 8.57 -1.82 31.19
CA PRO A 275 7.25 -1.35 31.58
C PRO A 275 7.33 -0.06 32.39
N SER A 276 6.60 0.97 31.97
CA SER A 276 6.31 2.15 32.79
C SER A 276 5.14 1.84 33.73
N GLU A 277 5.36 1.96 35.03
CA GLU A 277 4.27 1.94 36.01
C GLU A 277 3.41 3.21 35.87
N GLU A 278 2.08 3.07 35.84
CA GLU A 278 1.17 4.22 35.95
C GLU A 278 0.97 4.60 37.44
N PRO A 279 1.19 5.87 37.82
CA PRO A 279 0.75 6.36 39.12
C PRO A 279 -0.78 6.37 39.20
N LYS A 280 -1.34 5.66 40.19
CA LYS A 280 -2.75 5.80 40.54
C LYS A 280 -2.99 7.19 41.11
N GLU A 281 -3.84 7.99 40.46
CA GLU A 281 -4.38 9.21 41.06
C GLU A 281 -5.86 9.00 41.43
N GLU A 282 -6.14 9.08 42.73
CA GLU A 282 -7.49 8.91 43.29
C GLU A 282 -8.32 10.18 43.08
N VAL A 283 -9.34 10.12 42.23
CA VAL A 283 -10.40 11.14 42.23
C VAL A 283 -11.49 10.71 43.22
N LYS A 284 -11.60 11.46 44.32
CA LYS A 284 -12.49 11.21 45.44
C LYS A 284 -13.96 11.40 45.07
N GLU A 285 -14.82 10.58 45.66
CA GLU A 285 -16.25 10.90 45.79
C GLU A 285 -16.44 12.20 46.57
N GLU A 286 -17.33 13.07 46.12
CA GLU A 286 -18.04 13.98 47.03
C GLU A 286 -19.55 13.93 46.75
N VAL A 287 -20.29 13.61 47.81
CA VAL A 287 -21.73 13.35 47.79
C VAL A 287 -22.47 14.61 48.21
N VAL A 288 -23.34 15.15 47.35
CA VAL A 288 -24.35 16.15 47.77
C VAL A 288 -25.73 15.82 47.21
N LYS A 289 -26.66 15.61 48.16
CA LYS A 289 -28.15 15.59 48.06
C LYS A 289 -28.65 16.68 47.08
N GLN A 290 -29.71 16.55 46.29
CA GLN A 290 -31.16 16.41 46.61
C GLN A 290 -31.92 16.46 45.24
N VAL A 291 -33.23 16.24 45.02
CA VAL A 291 -34.44 16.10 45.86
C VAL A 291 -35.33 14.96 45.30
N GLU A 292 -36.24 14.46 46.13
CA GLU A 292 -37.30 13.47 45.87
C GLU A 292 -38.59 14.11 45.31
N VAL A 293 -39.21 13.53 44.27
CA VAL A 293 -40.62 13.77 43.90
C VAL A 293 -41.24 12.48 43.33
N GLU A 294 -42.23 11.93 44.03
CA GLU A 294 -43.18 10.94 43.50
C GLU A 294 -44.13 11.60 42.49
N ASP A 295 -44.49 10.92 41.39
CA ASP A 295 -45.74 10.15 41.31
C ASP A 295 -45.85 9.41 39.95
N ALA A 296 -46.66 8.36 39.91
CA ALA A 296 -47.05 7.60 38.72
C ALA A 296 -48.35 8.24 38.10
N PRO A 297 -49.18 7.63 37.21
CA PRO A 297 -49.25 6.21 36.81
C PRO A 297 -49.43 5.89 35.30
N LYS A 298 -49.37 4.57 35.04
CA LYS A 298 -49.39 3.88 33.73
C LYS A 298 -50.74 3.93 32.99
N LYS A 299 -50.73 4.14 31.65
CA LYS A 299 -51.70 3.63 30.64
C LYS A 299 -50.99 3.53 29.27
N LYS A 300 -51.30 2.64 28.32
CA LYS A 300 -52.00 1.33 28.29
C LYS A 300 -51.45 0.55 27.07
N ARG A 301 -51.29 -0.77 27.18
CA ARG A 301 -50.84 -1.65 26.08
C ARG A 301 -52.02 -1.99 25.15
N ILE A 302 -51.89 -1.75 23.85
CA ILE A 302 -52.85 -2.20 22.83
C ILE A 302 -52.33 -3.49 22.19
N VAL A 303 -53.16 -4.53 22.20
CA VAL A 303 -52.98 -5.75 21.41
C VAL A 303 -54.02 -5.72 20.28
N LYS A 304 -53.58 -5.79 19.03
CA LYS A 304 -54.50 -6.10 17.92
C LYS A 304 -54.64 -7.62 17.80
N LYS A 305 -55.88 -8.07 17.61
CA LYS A 305 -56.23 -9.45 17.28
C LYS A 305 -57.01 -9.40 15.98
N ASN A 306 -56.51 -10.11 14.97
CA ASN A 306 -57.20 -10.77 13.85
C ASN A 306 -56.12 -11.51 13.06
#